data_AF-A0AAN1JHB8-F1
#
_entry.id   AF-A0AAN1JHB8-F1
#
_cell.length_a   1.000
_cell.length_b   1.000
_cell.length_c   1.000
_cell.angle_alpha   90.00
_cell.angle_beta   90.00
_cell.angle_gamma   90.00
#
_symmetry.space_group_name_H-M   'P 1'
#
loop_
_entity.id
_entity.type
_entity.pdbx_description
1 polymer ?
#
loop_
_entity_poly.entity_id
_entity_poly.type
_entity_poly.pdbx_seq_one_letter_code
_entity_poly.pdbx_strand_id
1 'polypeptide(L)'
;MIVAMNRKQIEDRERRNVAVHEAGHLAILKRFGGQGQAAIWPNESVSEDERSWLGNCAIHIEPGSTEAKAIRALRAKQGLTAPAEDDTTDWKFYVGLAGEAATCMIEAECNEDAVYDIIDTFDEPQYVSASDMEWIGSAEAVTLTVAERMVAMLREEWTSVTEEAKRLVEYWVDE
;
A
#
# COMPACT_ATOMS: atom_id res chain seq x y z
N MET A 1 -11.57 2.27 31.15
CA MET A 1 -10.23 2.78 31.52
C MET A 1 -9.47 2.90 30.20
N ILE A 2 -9.33 4.11 29.66
CA ILE A 2 -8.58 4.33 28.42
C ILE A 2 -7.10 4.27 28.83
N VAL A 3 -6.41 3.21 28.42
CA VAL A 3 -4.95 3.12 28.59
C VAL A 3 -4.36 4.07 27.55
N ALA A 4 -3.85 5.22 28.00
CA ALA A 4 -3.10 6.12 27.12
C ALA A 4 -1.89 5.35 26.58
N MET A 5 -1.77 5.26 25.25
CA MET A 5 -0.56 4.72 24.62
C MET A 5 0.61 5.64 24.96
N ASN A 6 1.73 5.06 25.39
CA ASN A 6 2.96 5.84 25.54
C ASN A 6 3.58 6.16 24.17
N ARG A 7 4.43 7.19 24.10
CA ARG A 7 5.05 7.66 22.85
C ARG A 7 5.70 6.55 22.02
N LYS A 8 6.40 5.62 22.67
CA LYS A 8 7.03 4.47 22.02
C LYS A 8 6.01 3.54 21.35
N GLN A 9 4.86 3.31 21.98
CA GLN A 9 3.79 2.50 21.40
C GLN A 9 3.14 3.18 20.18
N ILE A 10 3.08 4.51 20.17
CA ILE A 10 2.60 5.30 19.03
C ILE A 10 3.60 5.19 17.88
N GLU A 11 4.89 5.41 18.14
CA GLU A 11 5.96 5.29 17.14
C GLU A 11 6.05 3.86 16.56
N ASP A 12 5.92 2.81 17.40
CA ASP A 12 5.91 1.42 16.95
C ASP A 12 4.69 1.09 16.08
N ARG A 13 3.51 1.66 16.40
CA ARG A 13 2.30 1.51 15.58
C ARG A 13 2.48 2.23 14.24
N GLU A 14 2.94 3.47 14.28
CA GLU A 14 3.17 4.29 13.09
C GLU A 14 4.16 3.61 12.13
N ARG A 15 5.28 3.11 12.66
CA ARG A 15 6.26 2.35 11.89
C ARG A 15 5.64 1.15 11.16
N ARG A 16 4.78 0.39 11.84
CA ARG A 16 4.08 -0.75 11.25
C ARG A 16 3.11 -0.31 10.16
N ASN A 17 2.37 0.76 10.40
CA ASN A 17 1.41 1.31 9.43
C ASN A 17 2.15 1.77 8.16
N VAL A 18 3.24 2.53 8.28
CA VAL A 18 4.06 2.94 7.13
C VAL A 18 4.64 1.72 6.40
N ALA A 19 5.13 0.71 7.12
CA ALA A 19 5.63 -0.51 6.49
C ALA A 19 4.55 -1.26 5.68
N VAL A 20 3.33 -1.34 6.21
CA VAL A 20 2.20 -1.98 5.53
C VAL A 20 1.76 -1.15 4.32
N HIS A 21 1.71 0.17 4.46
CA HIS A 21 1.37 1.10 3.39
C HIS A 21 2.31 0.92 2.19
N GLU A 22 3.63 0.99 2.40
CA GLU A 22 4.62 0.80 1.33
C GLU A 22 4.62 -0.62 0.74
N ALA A 23 4.41 -1.63 1.57
CA ALA A 23 4.27 -3.00 1.12
C ALA A 23 3.00 -3.21 0.26
N GLY A 24 1.92 -2.48 0.56
CA GLY A 24 0.68 -2.44 -0.21
C GLY A 24 0.92 -1.97 -1.65
N HIS A 25 1.57 -0.81 -1.82
CA HIS A 25 1.98 -0.31 -3.14
C HIS A 25 2.80 -1.34 -3.90
N LEU A 26 3.83 -1.90 -3.25
CA LEU A 26 4.76 -2.82 -3.90
C LEU A 26 4.08 -4.13 -4.34
N ALA A 27 3.19 -4.68 -3.51
CA ALA A 27 2.47 -5.91 -3.83
C ALA A 27 1.57 -5.73 -5.07
N ILE A 28 0.83 -4.62 -5.11
CA ILE A 28 -0.07 -4.32 -6.22
C ILE A 28 0.70 -3.95 -7.49
N LEU A 29 1.80 -3.21 -7.37
CA LEU A 29 2.72 -2.96 -8.49
C LEU A 29 3.20 -4.28 -9.12
N LYS A 30 3.66 -5.23 -8.30
CA LYS A 30 4.13 -6.56 -8.74
C LYS A 30 3.00 -7.39 -9.37
N ARG A 31 1.78 -7.28 -8.85
CA ARG A 31 0.58 -7.93 -9.42
C ARG A 31 0.35 -7.49 -10.87
N PHE A 32 0.47 -6.19 -11.14
CA PHE A 32 0.38 -5.64 -12.51
C PHE A 32 1.65 -5.87 -13.35
N GLY A 33 2.64 -6.62 -12.85
CA GLY A 33 3.87 -6.96 -13.58
C GLY A 33 5.00 -5.95 -13.45
N GLY A 34 4.79 -4.89 -12.68
CA GLY A 34 5.84 -3.94 -12.36
C GLY A 34 6.88 -4.54 -11.42
N GLN A 35 7.94 -3.79 -11.18
CA GLN A 35 8.97 -4.08 -10.17
C GLN A 35 9.36 -2.80 -9.47
N GLY A 36 9.72 -2.91 -8.20
CA GLY A 36 10.12 -1.78 -7.38
C GLY A 36 10.70 -2.25 -6.06
N GLN A 37 10.95 -1.29 -5.18
CA GLN A 37 11.45 -1.51 -3.84
C GLN A 37 10.79 -0.54 -2.87
N ALA A 38 10.29 -1.07 -1.76
CA ALA A 38 9.83 -0.27 -0.63
C ALA A 38 10.97 -0.03 0.37
N ALA A 39 10.94 1.13 1.00
CA ALA A 39 11.81 1.52 2.09
C ALA A 39 11.04 2.39 3.11
N ILE A 40 11.44 2.31 4.38
CA ILE A 40 10.92 3.16 5.45
C ILE A 40 12.10 3.71 6.26
N TRP A 41 11.97 4.91 6.82
CA TRP A 41 12.99 5.55 7.66
C TRP A 41 12.34 6.52 8.66
N PRO A 42 13.00 6.83 9.79
CA PRO A 42 12.47 7.81 10.74
C PRO A 42 12.47 9.21 10.13
N ASN A 43 11.45 10.00 10.47
CA ASN A 43 11.44 11.42 10.16
C ASN A 43 12.36 12.17 11.14
N GLU A 44 13.29 12.97 10.62
CA GLU A 44 14.20 13.80 11.45
C GLU A 44 13.53 15.10 11.93
N SER A 45 12.32 15.38 11.46
CA SER A 45 11.55 16.54 11.89
C SER A 45 11.24 16.49 13.39
N VAL A 46 11.35 17.64 14.02
CA VAL A 46 11.01 17.83 15.44
C VAL A 46 9.57 18.31 15.64
N SER A 47 8.80 18.44 14.55
CA SER A 47 7.41 18.86 14.61
C SER A 47 6.53 17.73 15.14
N GLU A 48 5.75 18.00 16.19
CA GLU A 48 4.78 17.03 16.72
C GLU A 48 3.58 16.81 15.78
N ASP A 49 3.39 17.71 14.81
CA ASP A 49 2.32 17.61 13.81
C ASP A 49 2.73 16.76 12.59
N GLU A 50 3.99 16.32 12.52
CA GLU A 50 4.51 15.48 11.43
C GLU A 50 4.62 14.01 11.84
N ARG A 51 4.48 13.13 10.84
CA ARG A 51 4.67 11.68 11.01
C ARG A 51 6.11 11.36 11.46
N SER A 52 6.28 10.48 12.44
CA SER A 52 7.58 10.03 12.96
C SER A 52 8.29 9.05 12.01
N TRP A 53 7.57 8.45 11.08
CA TRP A 53 8.11 7.54 10.07
C TRP A 53 7.67 7.93 8.67
N LEU A 54 8.59 7.83 7.73
CA LEU A 54 8.39 8.08 6.30
C LEU A 54 8.60 6.78 5.52
N GLY A 55 8.00 6.72 4.34
CA GLY A 55 8.08 5.59 3.43
C GLY A 55 8.20 6.03 1.98
N ASN A 56 8.68 5.12 1.13
CA ASN A 56 8.61 5.27 -0.31
C ASN A 56 8.67 3.91 -1.02
N CYS A 57 7.83 3.76 -2.06
CA CYS A 57 7.85 2.66 -3.00
C CYS A 57 8.44 3.10 -4.34
N ALA A 58 9.75 2.91 -4.52
CA ALA A 58 10.45 3.24 -5.76
C ALA A 58 10.12 2.25 -6.88
N ILE A 59 9.57 2.75 -8.00
CA ILE A 59 9.28 1.94 -9.19
C ILE A 59 10.51 1.84 -10.09
N HIS A 60 10.90 0.62 -10.44
CA HIS A 60 12.00 0.32 -11.36
C HIS A 60 11.49 -0.15 -12.74
N ILE A 61 10.37 -0.87 -12.76
CA ILE A 61 9.72 -1.33 -13.99
C ILE A 61 8.24 -0.99 -13.87
N GLU A 62 7.75 -0.16 -14.79
CA GLU A 62 6.33 0.18 -14.86
C GLU A 62 5.51 -0.95 -15.49
N PRO A 63 4.32 -1.25 -14.95
CA PRO A 63 3.33 -2.05 -15.66
C PRO A 63 3.06 -1.50 -17.07
N GLY A 64 2.95 -2.40 -18.05
CA GLY A 64 2.76 -2.06 -19.47
C GLY A 64 4.05 -1.97 -20.29
N SER A 65 5.22 -1.87 -19.66
CA SER A 65 6.53 -2.01 -20.34
C SER A 65 6.72 -3.39 -20.97
N THR A 66 7.65 -3.51 -21.92
CA THR A 66 7.97 -4.80 -22.58
C THR A 66 8.44 -5.83 -21.56
N GLU A 67 9.26 -5.40 -20.61
CA GLU A 67 9.78 -6.16 -19.49
C GLU A 67 8.65 -6.63 -18.57
N ALA A 68 7.70 -5.75 -18.24
CA ALA A 68 6.53 -6.09 -17.42
C ALA A 68 5.65 -7.18 -18.05
N LYS A 69 5.54 -7.23 -19.39
CA LYS A 69 4.81 -8.30 -20.08
C LYS A 69 5.44 -9.67 -19.84
N ALA A 70 6.76 -9.76 -19.85
CA ALA A 70 7.48 -11.00 -19.54
C ALA A 70 7.26 -11.41 -18.08
N ILE A 71 7.30 -10.46 -17.14
CA ILE A 71 7.05 -10.70 -15.71
C ILE A 71 5.62 -11.21 -15.48
N ARG A 72 4.60 -10.59 -16.11
CA ARG A 72 3.21 -11.07 -16.04
C ARG A 72 3.06 -12.48 -16.58
N ALA A 73 3.68 -12.78 -17.73
CA ALA A 73 3.65 -14.11 -18.31
C ALA A 73 4.30 -15.16 -17.39
N LEU A 74 5.36 -14.80 -16.66
CA LEU A 74 5.97 -15.67 -15.66
C LEU A 74 5.07 -15.89 -14.44
N ARG A 75 4.44 -14.83 -13.89
CA ARG A 75 3.46 -14.94 -12.80
C ARG A 75 2.32 -15.90 -13.16
N ALA A 76 1.74 -15.74 -14.34
CA ALA A 76 0.68 -16.62 -14.83
C ALA A 76 1.13 -18.08 -14.94
N LYS A 77 2.36 -18.34 -15.42
CA LYS A 77 2.96 -19.69 -15.47
C LYS A 77 3.18 -20.30 -14.09
N GLN A 78 3.35 -19.48 -13.06
CA GLN A 78 3.47 -19.91 -11.65
C GLN A 78 2.11 -20.11 -10.98
N GLY A 79 1.01 -19.92 -11.70
CA GLY A 79 -0.35 -20.02 -11.14
C GLY A 79 -0.74 -18.83 -10.27
N LEU A 80 0.03 -17.73 -10.30
CA LEU A 80 -0.31 -16.50 -9.61
C LEU A 80 -1.31 -15.69 -10.44
N THR A 81 -2.23 -15.01 -9.77
CA THR A 81 -3.16 -14.08 -10.44
C THR A 81 -2.35 -12.95 -11.10
N ALA A 82 -2.65 -12.72 -12.37
CA ALA A 82 -2.15 -11.61 -13.15
C ALA A 82 -3.35 -10.94 -13.83
N PRO A 83 -3.57 -9.62 -13.64
CA PRO A 83 -4.61 -8.88 -14.35
C PRO A 83 -4.49 -9.08 -15.86
N ALA A 84 -5.59 -8.97 -16.60
CA ALA A 84 -5.56 -9.02 -18.05
C ALA A 84 -4.75 -7.83 -18.63
N GLU A 85 -4.32 -7.90 -19.90
CA GLU A 85 -3.43 -6.84 -20.45
C GLU A 85 -4.12 -5.48 -20.56
N ASP A 86 -5.40 -5.49 -20.91
CA ASP A 86 -6.30 -4.34 -20.88
C ASP A 86 -6.52 -3.79 -19.46
N ASP A 87 -6.61 -4.66 -18.44
CA ASP A 87 -6.68 -4.23 -17.03
C ASP A 87 -5.41 -3.51 -16.54
N THR A 88 -4.30 -3.56 -17.28
CA THR A 88 -3.07 -2.86 -16.86
C THR A 88 -3.08 -1.37 -17.14
N THR A 89 -4.06 -0.80 -17.85
CA THR A 89 -4.08 0.65 -18.14
C THR A 89 -4.26 1.49 -16.88
N ASP A 90 -4.98 0.97 -15.89
CA ASP A 90 -5.32 1.70 -14.65
C ASP A 90 -4.41 1.31 -13.49
N TRP A 91 -3.23 0.75 -13.77
CA TRP A 91 -2.32 0.26 -12.74
C TRP A 91 -1.92 1.36 -11.75
N LYS A 92 -1.71 2.60 -12.21
CA LYS A 92 -1.33 3.72 -11.33
C LYS A 92 -2.40 3.99 -10.29
N PHE A 93 -3.66 4.00 -10.71
CA PHE A 93 -4.79 4.20 -9.83
C PHE A 93 -4.82 3.17 -8.70
N TYR A 94 -4.73 1.87 -9.05
CA TYR A 94 -4.76 0.81 -8.04
C TYR A 94 -3.48 0.75 -7.20
N VAL A 95 -2.32 1.08 -7.76
CA VAL A 95 -1.10 1.17 -6.95
C VAL A 95 -1.22 2.34 -5.98
N GLY A 96 -1.65 3.53 -6.40
CA GLY A 96 -1.83 4.68 -5.50
C GLY A 96 -2.84 4.40 -4.38
N LEU A 97 -3.94 3.73 -4.69
CA LEU A 97 -4.94 3.33 -3.69
C LEU A 97 -4.41 2.27 -2.69
N ALA A 98 -3.45 1.45 -3.09
CA ALA A 98 -3.06 0.26 -2.34
C ALA A 98 -2.45 0.55 -0.96
N GLY A 99 -1.75 1.68 -0.79
CA GLY A 99 -1.11 2.02 0.48
C GLY A 99 -2.12 2.26 1.60
N GLU A 100 -3.08 3.15 1.35
CA GLU A 100 -4.17 3.41 2.31
C GLU A 100 -5.05 2.19 2.50
N ALA A 101 -5.42 1.49 1.42
CA ALA A 101 -6.24 0.28 1.51
C ALA A 101 -5.57 -0.84 2.34
N ALA A 102 -4.26 -1.04 2.21
CA ALA A 102 -3.52 -2.00 3.04
C ALA A 102 -3.51 -1.58 4.52
N THR A 103 -3.47 -0.27 4.80
CA THR A 103 -3.52 0.28 6.15
C THR A 103 -4.90 0.07 6.78
N CYS A 104 -5.99 0.35 6.06
CA CYS A 104 -7.34 0.00 6.49
C CYS A 104 -7.49 -1.50 6.81
N MET A 105 -6.92 -2.37 5.96
CA MET A 105 -7.00 -3.82 6.17
C MET A 105 -6.27 -4.33 7.41
N ILE A 106 -5.12 -3.74 7.78
CA ILE A 106 -4.38 -4.17 8.98
C ILE A 106 -5.03 -3.65 10.27
N GLU A 107 -5.69 -2.49 10.22
CA GLU A 107 -6.37 -1.91 11.38
C GLU A 107 -7.73 -2.56 11.66
N ALA A 108 -8.43 -3.02 10.62
CA ALA A 108 -9.78 -3.61 10.73
C ALA A 108 -9.83 -5.08 11.23
N GLU A 109 -8.75 -5.64 11.81
CA GLU A 109 -8.66 -7.04 12.29
C GLU A 109 -9.26 -8.13 11.34
N CYS A 110 -9.28 -7.87 10.02
CA CYS A 110 -9.95 -8.66 8.95
C CYS A 110 -11.51 -8.63 9.03
N ASN A 111 -12.21 -7.86 8.18
CA ASN A 111 -12.24 -7.98 6.71
C ASN A 111 -13.44 -7.26 6.07
N GLU A 112 -14.57 -7.08 6.76
CA GLU A 112 -15.77 -6.44 6.18
C GLU A 112 -15.72 -4.91 6.29
N ASP A 113 -15.15 -4.39 7.39
CA ASP A 113 -15.09 -2.95 7.65
C ASP A 113 -14.06 -2.23 6.77
N ALA A 114 -13.00 -2.92 6.33
CA ALA A 114 -11.92 -2.31 5.54
C ALA A 114 -12.41 -1.67 4.23
N VAL A 115 -13.49 -2.19 3.63
CA VAL A 115 -14.09 -1.57 2.43
C VAL A 115 -14.65 -0.18 2.77
N TYR A 116 -15.35 -0.06 3.90
CA TYR A 116 -15.91 1.21 4.36
C TYR A 116 -14.84 2.13 4.91
N ASP A 117 -13.85 1.62 5.64
CA ASP A 117 -12.72 2.43 6.12
C ASP A 117 -11.96 3.08 4.95
N ILE A 118 -11.83 2.37 3.82
CA ILE A 118 -11.28 2.97 2.59
C ILE A 118 -12.17 4.13 2.14
N ILE A 119 -13.48 3.93 1.99
CA ILE A 119 -14.39 5.00 1.56
C ILE A 119 -14.32 6.20 2.50
N ASP A 120 -14.39 5.98 3.81
CA ASP A 120 -14.33 7.03 4.83
C ASP A 120 -13.00 7.78 4.78
N THR A 121 -11.89 7.09 4.52
CA THR A 121 -10.56 7.71 4.33
C THR A 121 -10.57 8.67 3.14
N PHE A 122 -11.22 8.29 2.04
CA PHE A 122 -11.28 9.12 0.83
C PHE A 122 -12.37 10.20 0.87
N ASP A 123 -13.31 10.15 1.82
CA ASP A 123 -14.19 11.29 2.15
C ASP A 123 -13.42 12.43 2.85
N GLU A 124 -12.26 12.12 3.46
CA GLU A 124 -11.34 13.08 4.08
C GLU A 124 -9.94 13.07 3.42
N PRO A 125 -9.83 13.43 2.12
CA PRO A 125 -8.63 13.20 1.31
C PRO A 125 -7.40 13.99 1.77
N GLN A 126 -7.55 14.96 2.68
CA GLN A 126 -6.43 15.67 3.30
C GLN A 126 -5.50 14.77 4.12
N TYR A 127 -5.94 13.57 4.50
CA TYR A 127 -5.11 12.59 5.23
C TYR A 127 -4.39 11.59 4.33
N VAL A 128 -4.74 11.54 3.05
CA VAL A 128 -4.08 10.71 2.03
C VAL A 128 -2.84 11.43 1.52
N SER A 129 -1.77 10.67 1.25
CA SER A 129 -0.55 11.27 0.72
C SER A 129 -0.78 11.97 -0.63
N ALA A 130 -0.12 13.10 -0.84
CA ALA A 130 -0.27 13.86 -2.09
C ALA A 130 0.18 13.05 -3.32
N SER A 131 1.19 12.18 -3.16
CA SER A 131 1.68 11.28 -4.21
C SER A 131 0.66 10.21 -4.58
N ASP A 132 -0.05 9.65 -3.60
CA ASP A 132 -1.10 8.67 -3.89
C ASP A 132 -2.27 9.35 -4.59
N MET A 133 -2.68 10.51 -4.10
CA MET A 133 -3.74 11.32 -4.72
C MET A 133 -3.39 11.74 -6.15
N GLU A 134 -2.12 11.97 -6.48
CA GLU A 134 -1.69 12.23 -7.86
C GLU A 134 -1.99 11.04 -8.78
N TRP A 135 -1.77 9.81 -8.32
CA TRP A 135 -2.03 8.61 -9.12
C TRP A 135 -3.49 8.19 -9.12
N ILE A 136 -4.21 8.41 -8.03
CA ILE A 136 -5.65 8.17 -7.91
C ILE A 136 -6.42 9.20 -8.74
N GLY A 137 -5.93 10.43 -8.82
CA GLY A 137 -6.48 11.54 -9.59
C GLY A 137 -7.72 12.20 -8.97
N SER A 138 -8.62 11.42 -8.38
CA SER A 138 -9.78 11.93 -7.64
C SER A 138 -10.26 10.96 -6.57
N ALA A 139 -10.52 11.46 -5.37
CA ALA A 139 -11.11 10.68 -4.29
C ALA A 139 -12.52 10.14 -4.66
N GLU A 140 -13.29 10.89 -5.45
CA GLU A 140 -14.61 10.48 -5.94
C GLU A 140 -14.54 9.22 -6.83
N ALA A 141 -13.37 8.89 -7.39
CA ALA A 141 -13.17 7.68 -8.16
C ALA A 141 -13.05 6.42 -7.28
N VAL A 142 -12.79 6.58 -5.98
CA VAL A 142 -12.74 5.49 -4.99
C VAL A 142 -14.17 5.16 -4.55
N THR A 143 -14.90 4.50 -5.44
CA THR A 143 -16.26 4.01 -5.18
C THR A 143 -16.26 2.70 -4.38
N LEU A 144 -17.43 2.29 -3.86
CA LEU A 144 -17.58 1.01 -3.15
C LEU A 144 -17.05 -0.18 -3.97
N THR A 145 -17.40 -0.26 -5.25
CA THR A 145 -16.94 -1.33 -6.16
C THR A 145 -15.42 -1.32 -6.33
N VAL A 146 -14.80 -0.13 -6.35
CA VAL A 146 -13.35 0.01 -6.44
C VAL A 146 -12.69 -0.45 -5.14
N ALA A 147 -13.21 -0.06 -3.98
CA ALA A 147 -12.72 -0.49 -2.68
C ALA A 147 -12.85 -2.02 -2.52
N GLU A 148 -13.97 -2.62 -2.91
CA GLU A 148 -14.17 -4.07 -2.92
C GLU A 148 -13.13 -4.78 -3.81
N ARG A 149 -12.89 -4.25 -5.03
CA ARG A 149 -11.88 -4.80 -5.94
C ARG A 149 -10.47 -4.67 -5.36
N MET A 150 -10.15 -3.54 -4.73
CA MET A 150 -8.85 -3.32 -4.09
C MET A 150 -8.62 -4.30 -2.94
N VAL A 151 -9.60 -4.44 -2.04
CA VAL A 151 -9.53 -5.39 -0.92
C VAL A 151 -9.39 -6.82 -1.44
N ALA A 152 -10.11 -7.21 -2.49
CA ALA A 152 -9.95 -8.53 -3.10
C ALA A 152 -8.51 -8.76 -3.62
N MET A 153 -7.93 -7.79 -4.32
CA MET A 153 -6.54 -7.88 -4.79
C MET A 153 -5.53 -7.95 -3.65
N LEU A 154 -5.69 -7.13 -2.62
CA LEU A 154 -4.80 -7.15 -1.45
C LEU A 154 -4.93 -8.44 -0.66
N ARG A 155 -6.12 -9.04 -0.53
CA ARG A 155 -6.31 -10.35 0.11
C ARG A 155 -5.52 -11.45 -0.60
N GLU A 156 -5.54 -11.46 -1.93
CA GLU A 156 -4.75 -12.41 -2.71
C GLU A 156 -3.24 -12.23 -2.51
N GLU A 157 -2.78 -10.98 -2.35
CA GLU A 157 -1.36 -10.66 -2.16
C GLU A 157 -0.96 -10.49 -0.67
N TRP A 158 -1.86 -10.75 0.28
CA TRP A 158 -1.69 -10.32 1.68
C TRP A 158 -0.49 -10.96 2.37
N THR A 159 -0.17 -12.20 2.01
CA THR A 159 1.05 -12.86 2.49
C THR A 159 2.28 -12.07 2.06
N SER A 160 2.36 -11.66 0.79
CA SER A 160 3.46 -10.84 0.27
C SER A 160 3.53 -9.47 0.98
N VAL A 161 2.37 -8.83 1.22
CA VAL A 161 2.30 -7.55 1.93
C VAL A 161 2.87 -7.69 3.35
N THR A 162 2.39 -8.68 4.11
CA THR A 162 2.80 -8.86 5.51
C THR A 162 4.24 -9.32 5.66
N GLU A 163 4.76 -10.15 4.75
CA GLU A 163 6.18 -10.53 4.73
C GLU A 163 7.08 -9.33 4.41
N GLU A 164 6.72 -8.53 3.41
CA GLU A 164 7.47 -7.33 3.06
C GLU A 164 7.42 -6.28 4.18
N ALA A 165 6.24 -6.05 4.79
CA ALA A 165 6.11 -5.13 5.92
C ALA A 165 6.99 -5.57 7.11
N LYS A 166 7.04 -6.87 7.43
CA LYS A 166 7.96 -7.40 8.45
C LYS A 166 9.41 -7.13 8.07
N ARG A 167 9.79 -7.39 6.82
CA ARG A 167 11.15 -7.09 6.32
C ARG A 167 11.49 -5.61 6.49
N LEU A 168 10.57 -4.70 6.15
CA LEU A 168 10.78 -3.25 6.29
C LEU A 168 10.97 -2.83 7.75
N VAL A 169 10.22 -3.44 8.67
CA VAL A 169 10.39 -3.22 10.11
C VAL A 169 11.69 -3.84 10.64
N GLU A 170 12.14 -4.97 10.12
CA GLU A 170 13.34 -5.67 10.63
C GLU A 170 14.66 -5.13 10.06
N TYR A 171 14.68 -4.70 8.79
CA TYR A 171 15.91 -4.31 8.07
C TYR A 171 16.26 -2.82 8.14
N TRP A 172 15.59 -2.05 8.98
CA TRP A 172 16.15 -0.75 9.39
C TRP A 172 17.29 -1.02 10.38
N VAL A 173 18.51 -1.04 9.86
CA VAL A 173 19.74 -1.02 10.65
C VAL A 173 20.11 0.45 10.79
N ASP A 174 20.18 0.95 12.03
CA ASP A 174 20.78 2.25 12.33
C ASP A 174 22.22 2.24 11.76
N GLU A 175 22.44 2.95 10.65
CA GLU A 175 23.81 3.30 10.19
C GLU A 175 24.33 4.55 10.90
#